data_AF-A0A2U1VT90-F1
#
_entry.id   AF-A0A2U1VT90-F1
#
_cell.length_a   1.000
_cell.length_b   1.000
_cell.length_c   1.000
_cell.angle_alpha   90.00
_cell.angle_beta   90.00
_cell.angle_gamma   90.00
#
_symmetry.space_group_name_H-M   'P 1'
#
loop_
_entity.id
_entity.type
_entity.pdbx_description
1 polymer ?
#
loop_
_entity_poly.entity_id
_entity_poly.type
_entity_poly.pdbx_seq_one_letter_code
_entity_poly.pdbx_strand_id
1 'polypeptide(L)' 'LVASGQVAQIPYHLNRAMDNGLTREQASEALTHLAFYAGWPNAFSALPVFKEVFEKRPG' A
#
# COMPACT_ATOMS: atom_id res chain seq x y z
N LEU A 1 1.12 2.38 -9.22
CA LEU A 1 1.70 3.22 -8.14
C LEU A 1 2.85 2.51 -7.44
N VAL A 2 2.60 1.48 -6.61
CA VAL A 2 3.68 0.71 -5.94
C VAL A 2 4.65 0.11 -6.95
N ALA A 3 4.14 -0.60 -7.96
CA ALA A 3 4.97 -1.27 -8.97
C ALA A 3 5.87 -0.32 -9.80
N SER A 4 5.51 0.96 -9.85
CA SER A 4 6.22 2.01 -10.59
C SER A 4 6.96 3.00 -9.67
N GLY A 5 7.07 2.70 -8.37
CA GLY A 5 7.76 3.56 -7.39
C GLY A 5 7.09 4.92 -7.13
N GLN A 6 5.82 5.11 -7.51
CA GLN A 6 5.09 6.37 -7.36
C GLN A 6 4.54 6.54 -5.93
N VAL A 7 5.45 6.53 -4.95
CA VAL A 7 5.12 6.47 -3.51
C VAL A 7 4.25 7.63 -3.05
N ALA A 8 4.49 8.85 -3.57
CA ALA A 8 3.75 10.05 -3.19
C ALA A 8 2.24 9.98 -3.47
N GLN A 9 1.80 9.12 -4.41
CA GLN A 9 0.38 8.96 -4.75
C GLN A 9 -0.30 7.85 -3.92
N ILE A 10 0.47 6.98 -3.27
CA ILE A 10 -0.06 5.84 -2.51
C ILE A 10 -1.01 6.27 -1.39
N PRO A 11 -0.75 7.31 -0.57
CA PRO A 11 -1.61 7.61 0.58
C PRO A 11 -3.07 7.86 0.18
N TYR A 12 -3.28 8.69 -0.85
CA TYR A 12 -4.62 9.01 -1.34
C TYR A 12 -5.33 7.77 -1.92
N HIS A 13 -4.66 7.03 -2.80
CA HIS A 13 -5.25 5.89 -3.47
C HIS A 13 -5.48 4.69 -2.54
N LEU A 14 -4.60 4.47 -1.56
CA LEU A 14 -4.78 3.42 -0.57
C LEU A 14 -5.96 3.73 0.35
N ASN A 15 -6.09 4.97 0.84
CA ASN A 15 -7.28 5.37 1.60
C ASN A 15 -8.56 5.16 0.78
N ARG A 16 -8.58 5.66 -0.46
CA ARG A 16 -9.75 5.49 -1.34
C ARG A 16 -10.06 4.03 -1.64
N ALA A 17 -9.05 3.17 -1.81
CA ALA A 17 -9.27 1.73 -1.99
C ALA A 17 -9.90 1.10 -0.75
N MET A 18 -9.47 1.48 0.45
CA MET A 18 -10.02 1.00 1.71
C MET A 18 -11.43 1.55 1.98
N ASP A 19 -11.71 2.80 1.60
CA ASP A 19 -13.07 3.37 1.63
C ASP A 19 -14.04 2.57 0.73
N ASN A 20 -13.50 1.96 -0.33
CA ASN A 20 -14.24 1.09 -1.25
C ASN A 20 -14.27 -0.38 -0.81
N GLY A 21 -13.83 -0.69 0.42
CA GLY A 21 -13.94 -2.03 1.00
C GLY A 21 -12.68 -2.91 0.91
N LEU A 22 -11.54 -2.39 0.44
CA LEU A 22 -10.26 -3.10 0.56
C LEU A 22 -9.87 -3.22 2.04
N THR A 23 -9.65 -4.44 2.54
CA THR A 23 -9.24 -4.65 3.93
C THR A 23 -7.74 -4.41 4.13
N ARG A 24 -7.31 -4.26 5.39
CA ARG A 24 -5.88 -4.13 5.74
C ARG A 24 -5.10 -5.39 5.33
N GLU A 25 -5.70 -6.56 5.49
CA GLU A 25 -5.13 -7.85 5.11
C GLU A 25 -4.92 -7.91 3.61
N GLN A 26 -5.96 -7.60 2.81
CA GLN A 26 -5.87 -7.61 1.35
C GLN A 26 -4.83 -6.60 0.83
N ALA A 27 -4.76 -5.41 1.42
CA ALA A 27 -3.74 -4.42 1.08
C ALA A 27 -2.32 -4.92 1.40
N SER A 28 -2.14 -5.59 2.54
CA SER A 28 -0.85 -6.16 2.95
C SER A 28 -0.43 -7.32 2.04
N GLU A 29 -1.38 -8.18 1.65
CA GLU A 29 -1.15 -9.26 0.69
C GLU A 29 -0.77 -8.72 -0.70
N ALA A 30 -1.46 -7.68 -1.17
CA ALA A 30 -1.12 -7.03 -2.43
C ALA A 30 0.30 -6.44 -2.41
N LEU A 31 0.70 -5.78 -1.31
CA LEU A 31 2.06 -5.27 -1.15
C LEU A 31 3.09 -6.40 -1.14
N THR A 32 2.77 -7.51 -0.47
CA THR A 32 3.62 -8.72 -0.41
C THR A 32 3.79 -9.33 -1.81
N HIS A 33 2.71 -9.48 -2.57
CA HIS A 33 2.75 -9.98 -3.94
C HIS A 33 3.61 -9.09 -4.85
N LEU A 34 3.53 -7.77 -4.67
CA LEU A 34 4.35 -6.81 -5.42
C LEU A 34 5.83 -6.84 -5.07
N ALA A 35 6.24 -7.34 -3.89
CA ALA A 35 7.65 -7.57 -3.59
C ALA A 35 8.28 -8.59 -4.57
N PHE A 36 7.52 -9.61 -4.98
CA PHE A 36 7.96 -10.60 -5.95
C PHE A 36 7.81 -10.14 -7.40
N TYR A 37 6.72 -9.44 -7.73
CA TYR A 37 6.40 -9.04 -9.11
C TYR A 37 6.98 -7.70 -9.57
N ALA A 38 7.24 -6.79 -8.63
CA ALA A 38 7.78 -5.46 -8.91
C ALA A 38 9.07 -5.16 -8.14
N GLY A 39 9.61 -6.15 -7.43
CA GLY A 39 10.87 -6.08 -6.71
C GLY A 39 10.77 -5.52 -5.29
N TRP A 40 11.61 -6.06 -4.42
CA TRP A 40 11.77 -5.62 -3.02
C TRP A 40 11.96 -4.10 -2.85
N PRO A 41 12.72 -3.37 -3.68
CA PRO A 41 12.89 -1.92 -3.51
C PRO A 41 11.57 -1.13 -3.59
N ASN A 42 10.67 -1.51 -4.49
CA ASN A 42 9.36 -0.86 -4.65
C ASN A 42 8.45 -1.15 -3.46
N ALA A 43 8.40 -2.41 -3.01
CA ALA A 43 7.61 -2.80 -1.85
C ALA A 43 8.10 -2.13 -0.56
N PHE A 44 9.41 -2.10 -0.31
CA PHE A 44 9.97 -1.44 0.88
C PHE A 44 9.78 0.08 0.88
N SER A 45 9.81 0.72 -0.29
CA SER A 45 9.50 2.16 -0.39
C SER A 45 8.03 2.46 -0.07
N ALA A 46 7.11 1.52 -0.36
CA ALA A 46 5.69 1.67 -0.08
C ALA A 46 5.30 1.26 1.36
N LEU A 47 6.04 0.35 1.98
CA LEU A 47 5.77 -0.18 3.33
C LEU A 47 5.51 0.89 4.40
N PRO A 48 6.36 1.93 4.58
CA PRO A 48 6.11 2.97 5.59
C PRO A 48 4.84 3.76 5.30
N VAL A 49 4.48 3.96 4.03
CA VAL A 49 3.25 4.66 3.64
C VAL A 49 2.01 3.83 3.95
N PHE A 50 2.05 2.52 3.68
CA PHE A 50 0.97 1.60 4.05
C PHE A 50 0.75 1.63 5.57
N LYS A 51 1.84 1.54 6.33
CA LYS A 51 1.81 1.63 7.80
C LYS A 51 1.17 2.93 8.28
N GLU A 52 1.58 4.08 7.74
CA GLU A 52 1.03 5.38 8.11
C GLU A 52 -0.46 5.49 7.82
N VAL A 53 -0.92 5.02 6.67
CA VAL A 53 -2.35 4.99 6.33
C VAL A 53 -3.12 4.11 7.29
N PHE A 54 -2.61 2.92 7.60
CA PHE A 54 -3.21 2.01 8.56
C PHE A 54 -3.31 2.64 9.96
N GLU A 55 -2.28 3.32 10.44
CA GLU A 55 -2.32 3.94 11.77
C GLU A 55 -3.28 5.14 11.85
N LYS A 56 -3.44 5.89 10.75
CA LYS A 56 -4.31 7.08 10.71
C LYS A 56 -5.79 6.77 10.50
N ARG A 57 -6.13 5.58 9.99
CA ARG A 57 -7.53 5.20 9.75
C ARG A 57 -8.17 4.68 11.04
N PRO A 58 -9.32 5.24 11.48
CA PRO A 58 -10.13 4.59 12.50
C PRO A 58 -10.57 3.21 11.98
N GLY A 59 -10.44 2.20 12.83
CA GLY A 59 -10.84 0.82 12.52
C GLY A 59 -12.35 0.66 12.43
#